data_AF-A0A1G9VH63-F1
#
_entry.id   AF-A0A1G9VH63-F1
#
_cell.length_a   1.000
_cell.length_b   1.000
_cell.length_c   1.000
_cell.angle_alpha   90.00
_cell.angle_beta   90.00
_cell.angle_gamma   90.00
#
_symmetry.space_group_name_H-M   'P 1'
#
loop_
_entity.id
_entity.type
_entity.pdbx_description
1 polymer ?
#
loop_
_entity_poly.entity_id
_entity_poly.type
_entity_poly.pdbx_seq_one_letter_code
_entity_poly.pdbx_strand_id
1 'polypeptide(L)' 'MLQNIGIPGLILLVILALIIFGPSKLPEVGRALGSTLKEFKKSANELVSDNNPEHPLPSSQENNHESQLENR' A
#
# COMPACT_ATOMS: atom_id res chain seq x y z
N MET A 1 -3.67 -20.13 29.99
CA MET A 1 -4.15 -18.87 30.58
C MET A 1 -3.94 -17.66 29.66
N LEU A 2 -2.80 -17.50 28.97
CA LEU A 2 -2.54 -16.35 28.07
C LEU A 2 -3.14 -16.43 26.66
N GLN A 3 -3.51 -17.62 26.17
CA GLN A 3 -4.04 -17.80 24.81
C GLN A 3 -5.46 -17.24 24.59
N ASN A 4 -6.15 -16.83 25.65
CA ASN A 4 -7.44 -16.14 25.56
C ASN A 4 -7.29 -14.62 25.42
N ILE A 5 -6.06 -14.10 25.49
CA ILE A 5 -5.74 -12.67 25.29
C ILE A 5 -5.52 -12.42 23.79
N GLY A 6 -6.52 -12.77 22.98
CA GLY A 6 -6.50 -12.53 21.55
C GLY A 6 -6.80 -11.07 21.22
N ILE A 7 -7.65 -10.87 20.21
CA ILE A 7 -8.14 -9.55 19.77
C ILE A 7 -8.63 -8.64 20.93
N PRO A 8 -9.30 -9.15 21.99
CA PRO A 8 -9.70 -8.29 23.12
C PRO A 8 -8.53 -7.61 23.84
N GLY A 9 -7.39 -8.30 23.98
CA GLY A 9 -6.20 -7.71 24.62
C GLY A 9 -5.54 -6.64 23.75
N LEU A 10 -5.52 -6.85 22.43
CA LEU A 10 -5.04 -5.85 21.48
C LEU A 10 -5.89 -4.57 21.53
N ILE A 11 -7.21 -4.70 21.59
CA ILE A 11 -8.13 -3.57 21.69
C ILE A 11 -7.86 -2.75 22.96
N LEU A 12 -7.62 -3.40 24.10
CA LEU A 12 -7.29 -2.70 25.35
C LEU A 12 -6.00 -1.88 25.21
N LEU A 13 -4.98 -2.43 24.56
CA LEU A 13 -3.71 -1.75 24.32
C LEU A 13 -3.88 -0.57 23.35
N VAL A 14 -4.68 -0.75 22.30
CA VAL A 14 -5.04 0.33 21.37
C VAL A 14 -5.77 1.45 22.12
N ILE A 15 -6.76 1.15 22.96
CA ILE A 15 -7.47 2.16 23.74
C ILE A 15 -6.51 2.96 24.63
N LEU A 16 -5.58 2.28 25.31
CA LEU A 16 -4.57 2.96 26.14
C LEU A 16 -3.68 3.88 25.30
N ALA A 17 -3.21 3.39 24.14
CA ALA A 17 -2.45 4.19 23.20
C ALA A 17 -3.27 5.39 22.66
N LEU A 18 -4.57 5.20 22.42
CA LEU A 18 -5.49 6.25 21.97
C LEU A 18 -5.75 7.31 23.04
N ILE A 19 -5.69 6.97 24.33
CA ILE A 19 -5.78 7.99 25.39
C ILE A 19 -4.54 8.89 25.38
N ILE A 20 -3.35 8.32 25.15
CA ILE A 20 -2.09 9.08 25.15
C ILE A 20 -1.92 9.87 23.84
N PHE A 21 -2.14 9.21 22.70
CA PHE A 21 -1.89 9.80 21.38
C PHE A 21 -3.13 10.42 20.73
N GLY A 22 -4.34 9.98 21.08
CA GLY A 22 -5.60 10.42 20.46
C GLY A 22 -6.01 9.58 19.23
N PRO A 23 -7.32 9.37 19.00
CA PRO A 23 -7.84 8.60 17.86
C PRO A 23 -7.55 9.22 16.50
N SER A 24 -7.33 10.53 16.44
CA SER A 24 -6.99 11.22 15.20
C SER A 24 -5.53 11.05 14.80
N LYS A 25 -4.63 10.72 15.73
CA LYS A 25 -3.18 10.62 15.45
C LYS A 25 -2.76 9.30 14.83
N LEU A 26 -3.40 8.17 15.18
CA LEU A 26 -3.14 6.90 14.51
C LEU A 26 -3.40 6.94 12.98
N PRO A 27 -4.55 7.44 12.47
CA PRO A 27 -4.79 7.52 11.03
C PRO A 27 -3.89 8.55 10.33
N GLU A 28 -3.52 9.64 11.02
CA GLU A 28 -2.59 10.65 10.50
C GLU A 28 -1.19 10.04 10.28
N VAL A 29 -0.66 9.35 11.30
CA VAL A 29 0.62 8.63 11.23
C VAL A 29 0.56 7.49 10.22
N GLY A 30 -0.54 6.72 10.19
CA GLY A 30 -0.74 5.64 9.23
C GLY A 30 -0.76 6.12 7.78
N ARG A 31 -1.33 7.31 7.50
CA ARG A 31 -1.29 7.94 6.17
C ARG A 31 0.12 8.35 5.77
N ALA A 32 0.87 8.97 6.68
CA ALA A 32 2.25 9.37 6.42
C ALA A 32 3.14 8.15 6.15
N LEU A 33 3.12 7.16 7.05
CA LEU A 33 3.87 5.91 6.91
C LEU A 33 3.43 5.12 5.67
N GLY A 34 2.14 5.08 5.37
CA GLY A 34 1.59 4.37 4.23
C GLY A 34 2.06 4.93 2.89
N SER A 35 2.14 6.26 2.75
CA SER A 35 2.71 6.90 1.57
C SER A 35 4.19 6.57 1.41
N THR A 36 4.97 6.63 2.50
CA THR A 36 6.39 6.24 2.48
C THR A 36 6.57 4.76 2.13
N LEU A 37 5.78 3.85 2.71
CA LEU A 37 5.83 2.42 2.39
C LEU A 37 5.43 2.14 0.94
N LYS A 38 4.47 2.90 0.40
CA LYS A 38 4.03 2.77 -1.00
C LYS A 38 5.15 3.13 -1.97
N GLU A 39 5.85 4.24 -1.72
CA GLU A 39 7.00 4.66 -2.52
C GLU A 39 8.18 3.69 -2.35
N PHE A 40 8.48 3.30 -1.11
CA PHE A 40 9.50 2.30 -0.82
C PHE A 40 9.22 0.98 -1.54
N LYS A 41 7.97 0.50 -1.54
CA LYS A 41 7.57 -0.71 -2.28
C LYS A 41 7.80 -0.56 -3.78
N LYS A 42 7.50 0.60 -4.35
CA LYS A 42 7.69 0.87 -5.79
C LYS A 42 9.17 0.82 -6.16
N SER A 43 10.01 1.53 -5.41
CA SER A 43 11.46 1.50 -5.62
C SER A 43 12.06 0.12 -5.35
N ALA A 44 11.62 -0.57 -4.29
CA ALA A 44 12.07 -1.93 -4.00
C ALA A 44 11.67 -2.91 -5.13
N ASN A 45 10.48 -2.75 -5.71
CA ASN A 45 10.06 -3.58 -6.85
C ASN A 45 10.89 -3.27 -8.11
N GLU A 46 11.19 -2.00 -8.40
CA GLU A 46 12.07 -1.62 -9.51
C GLU A 46 13.48 -2.23 -9.36
N LEU A 47 14.04 -2.24 -8.15
CA LEU A 47 15.33 -2.87 -7.85
C LEU A 47 15.29 -4.41 -7.96
N VAL A 48 14.15 -5.03 -7.64
CA VAL A 48 13.97 -6.49 -7.74
C VAL A 48 13.65 -6.92 -9.19
N SER A 49 13.00 -6.05 -9.97
CA SER A 49 12.67 -6.31 -11.38
C SER A 49 13.84 -6.10 -12.34
N ASP A 50 14.88 -5.34 -11.97
CA ASP A 50 16.11 -5.22 -12.79
C ASP A 50 16.86 -6.56 -12.96
N ASN A 51 16.49 -7.59 -12.18
CA ASN A 51 17.04 -8.95 -12.23
C ASN A 51 16.17 -9.95 -13.04
N ASN A 52 14.99 -9.55 -13.53
CA ASN A 52 14.11 -10.39 -14.34
C ASN A 52 13.24 -9.54 -15.28
N PRO A 53 13.50 -9.54 -16.60
CA PRO A 53 12.78 -8.70 -17.55
C PRO A 53 11.44 -9.37 -17.92
N GLU A 54 10.52 -9.52 -16.98
CA GLU A 54 9.13 -9.84 -17.31
C GLU A 54 8.13 -8.95 -16.57
N HIS A 55 7.66 -7.98 -17.34
CA HIS A 55 6.28 -7.50 -17.41
C HIS A 55 5.74 -6.64 -16.24
N PRO A 56 5.71 -5.30 -16.40
CA PRO A 56 4.83 -4.46 -15.60
C PRO A 56 3.38 -4.82 -15.94
N LEU A 57 2.57 -5.14 -14.92
CA LEU A 57 1.13 -5.36 -15.10
C LEU A 57 0.49 -4.12 -15.76
N PRO A 58 -0.30 -4.32 -16.84
CA PRO A 58 -1.02 -3.26 -17.50
C PRO A 58 -2.29 -2.99 -16.70
N SER A 59 -2.50 -1.75 -16.26
CA SER A 59 -3.84 -1.31 -15.90
C SER A 59 -4.00 0.17 -16.22
N SER A 60 -4.79 0.41 -17.26
CA SER A 60 -5.59 1.61 -17.50
C SER A 60 -4.98 2.74 -18.34
N GLN A 61 -4.66 2.47 -19.61
CA GLN A 61 -4.94 3.40 -20.72
C GLN A 61 -5.12 2.61 -22.03
N GLU A 62 -6.31 2.03 -22.20
CA GLU A 62 -6.84 1.64 -23.50
C GLU A 62 -8.05 2.55 -23.78
N ASN A 63 -7.81 3.61 -24.54
CA ASN A 63 -8.87 4.35 -25.22
C ASN A 63 -8.29 5.15 -26.40
N ASN A 64 -8.33 4.48 -27.55
CA ASN A 64 -8.73 5.02 -28.85
C ASN A 64 -7.81 6.07 -29.47
N HIS A 65 -6.85 5.70 -30.32
CA HIS A 65 -6.29 6.64 -31.31
C HIS A 65 -5.56 6.01 -32.51
N GLU A 66 -5.93 4.84 -33.04
CA GLU A 66 -5.33 4.37 -34.31
C GLU A 66 -6.36 3.81 -35.30
N SER A 67 -7.39 4.62 -35.56
CA SER A 67 -7.91 4.75 -36.92
C SER A 67 -6.83 5.45 -37.75
N GLN A 68 -6.63 5.02 -39.00
CA GLN A 68 -5.66 5.52 -39.99
C GLN A 68 -4.36 4.70 -40.02
N LEU A 69 -4.25 3.79 -40.99
CA LEU A 69 -3.06 3.46 -41.79
C LEU A 69 -3.25 2.14 -42.58
N GLU A 70 -4.39 1.45 -42.45
CA GLU A 70 -4.79 0.34 -43.34
C GLU A 70 -5.32 0.86 -44.69
N ASN A 71 -4.44 1.43 -45.54
CA ASN A 71 -4.61 1.41 -47.01
C ASN A 71 -3.39 2.02 -47.76
N ARG A 72 -2.25 1.32 -47.75
CA ARG A 72 -1.10 1.60 -48.64
C ARG A 72 -0.59 0.29 -49.22
#